data_AF-A0A937PF07-F1
#
_entry.id   AF-A0A937PF07-F1
#
_cell.length_a   1.000
_cell.length_b   1.000
_cell.length_c   1.000
_cell.angle_alpha   90.00
_cell.angle_beta   90.00
_cell.angle_gamma   90.00
#
_symmetry.space_group_name_H-M   'P 1'
#
loop_
_entity.id
_entity.type
_entity.pdbx_description
1 polymer ?
#
loop_
_entity_poly.entity_id
_entity_poly.type
_entity_poly.pdbx_seq_one_letter_code
_entity_poly.pdbx_strand_id
1 'polypeptide(L)' 'RLIQDLGIPKQELIFVGDTLHDAEVASEIGIDCILIPNGHHSEERIRSAGVPVFLSLLDFVAQI' A
#
# COMPACT_ATOMS: atom_id res chain seq x y z
N ARG A 1 -9.21 10.58 10.45
CA ARG A 1 -10.52 10.18 11.02
C ARG A 1 -10.88 8.76 10.61
N LEU A 2 -10.97 8.43 9.31
CA LEU A 2 -11.31 7.08 8.82
C LEU A 2 -10.68 5.90 9.59
N ILE A 3 -9.36 5.87 9.73
CA ILE A 3 -8.64 4.80 10.44
C ILE A 3 -8.93 4.78 11.95
N GLN A 4 -9.11 5.94 12.57
CA GLN A 4 -9.43 6.03 14.00
C GLN A 4 -10.85 5.53 14.29
N ASP A 5 -11.76 5.76 13.35
CA ASP A 5 -13.18 5.39 13.48
C ASP A 5 -13.39 3.87 13.30
N LEU A 6 -12.47 3.15 12.66
CA LEU A 6 -12.51 1.69 12.52
C LEU A 6 -12.29 0.96 13.85
N GLY A 7 -11.57 1.55 14.81
CA GLY A 7 -11.23 0.92 16.08
C GLY A 7 -10.36 -0.34 15.96
N ILE A 8 -9.76 -0.58 14.79
CA ILE A 8 -8.89 -1.73 14.51
C ILE A 8 -7.42 -1.34 14.82
N PRO A 9 -6.63 -2.21 15.47
CA PRO A 9 -5.20 -1.98 15.65
C PRO A 9 -4.50 -1.76 14.31
N LYS A 10 -3.57 -0.78 14.23
CA LYS A 10 -2.87 -0.46 12.98
C LYS A 10 -2.08 -1.65 12.41
N GLN A 11 -1.62 -2.55 13.27
CA GLN A 11 -0.88 -3.76 12.90
C GLN A 11 -1.78 -4.83 12.23
N GLU A 12 -3.10 -4.68 12.31
CA GLU A 12 -4.09 -5.53 11.65
C GLU A 12 -4.63 -4.89 10.36
N LEU A 13 -4.07 -3.74 9.96
CA LEU A 13 -4.46 -3.01 8.77
C LEU A 13 -3.32 -3.06 7.75
N ILE A 14 -3.70 -3.24 6.49
CA ILE A 14 -2.81 -3.03 5.35
C ILE A 14 -3.44 -1.96 4.46
N PHE A 15 -2.65 -0.96 4.11
CA PHE A 15 -3.00 0.04 3.11
C PHE A 15 -2.62 -0.49 1.72
N VAL A 16 -3.57 -0.47 0.79
CA VAL A 16 -3.34 -0.86 -0.61
C VAL A 16 -3.56 0.36 -1.48
N GLY A 17 -2.51 0.79 -2.19
CA GLY A 17 -2.56 1.94 -3.11
C GLY A 17 -1.88 1.65 -4.44
N ASP A 18 -1.82 2.64 -5.32
CA ASP A 18 -1.20 2.51 -6.65
C ASP A 18 -0.20 3.63 -6.96
N THR A 19 -0.01 4.58 -6.05
CA THR A 19 0.90 5.72 -6.22
C THR A 19 1.92 5.86 -5.09
N LEU A 20 2.97 6.65 -5.31
CA LEU A 20 3.92 7.01 -4.25
C LEU A 20 3.25 7.77 -3.10
N HIS A 21 2.23 8.57 -3.42
CA HIS A 21 1.50 9.34 -2.42
C HIS A 21 0.76 8.42 -1.43
N ASP A 22 0.25 7.28 -1.89
CA ASP A 22 -0.38 6.28 -1.02
C ASP A 22 0.60 5.70 0.00
N ALA A 23 1.85 5.45 -0.41
CA ALA A 23 2.91 5.01 0.50
C ALA A 23 3.29 6.09 1.51
N GLU A 24 3.38 7.35 1.09
CA GLU A 24 3.61 8.49 2.00
C GLU A 24 2.50 8.60 3.05
N VAL A 25 1.23 8.56 2.61
CA VAL A 25 0.07 8.64 3.50
C VAL A 25 0.05 7.47 4.49
N ALA A 26 0.30 6.24 4.03
CA ALA A 26 0.35 5.08 4.91
C ALA A 26 1.48 5.18 5.94
N SER A 27 2.65 5.71 5.55
CA SER A 27 3.78 5.97 6.45
C SER A 27 3.42 7.00 7.52
N GLU A 28 2.79 8.12 7.17
CA GLU A 28 2.33 9.14 8.12
C GLU A 28 1.30 8.59 9.11
N ILE A 29 0.41 7.71 8.64
CA ILE A 29 -0.58 7.04 9.49
C ILE A 29 0.08 5.93 10.33
N GLY A 30 1.21 5.38 9.92
CA GLY A 30 1.90 4.26 10.57
C GLY A 30 1.19 2.92 10.37
N ILE A 31 0.75 2.66 9.13
CA ILE A 31 0.14 1.40 8.68
C ILE A 31 1.04 0.78 7.62
N ASP A 32 1.12 -0.55 7.59
CA ASP A 32 1.84 -1.27 6.54
C ASP A 32 1.20 -1.01 5.18
N CYS A 33 2.02 -0.74 4.17
CA CYS A 33 1.55 -0.38 2.84
C CYS A 33 2.05 -1.37 1.80
N ILE A 34 1.19 -1.69 0.83
CA ILE A 34 1.58 -2.35 -0.41
C ILE A 34 1.11 -1.48 -1.58
N LEU A 35 1.88 -1.51 -2.67
CA LEU A 35 1.50 -0.82 -3.90
C LEU A 35 1.20 -1.83 -5.01
N ILE A 36 0.10 -1.58 -5.73
CA ILE A 36 -0.34 -2.35 -6.90
C ILE A 36 -0.52 -1.34 -8.04
N PRO A 37 0.48 -1.15 -8.91
CA PRO A 37 0.44 -0.15 -9.97
C PRO A 37 -0.75 -0.37 -10.91
N ASN A 38 -1.59 0.64 -11.09
CA ASN A 38 -2.70 0.59 -12.02
C ASN A 38 -2.34 1.33 -13.33
N GLY A 39 -1.48 0.74 -14.16
CA GLY A 39 -1.18 1.25 -15.51
C GLY A 39 0.06 2.16 -15.63
N HIS A 40 -0.11 3.43 -16.03
CA HIS A 40 0.91 4.33 -16.62
C HIS A 40 2.07 4.77 -15.71
N HIS A 41 2.03 4.47 -14.41
CA HIS A 41 3.17 4.75 -13.55
C HIS A 41 4.25 3.71 -13.82
N SER A 42 5.44 4.16 -14.23
CA SER A 42 6.56 3.25 -14.46
C SER A 42 6.79 2.44 -13.18
N GLU A 43 6.72 1.12 -13.30
CA GLU A 43 6.94 0.17 -12.22
C GLU A 43 8.25 0.50 -11.46
N GLU A 44 9.27 0.95 -12.18
CA GLU A 44 10.54 1.44 -11.65
C GLU A 44 10.37 2.58 -10.63
N ARG A 45 9.47 3.53 -10.89
CA ARG A 45 9.20 4.65 -9.98
C ARG A 45 8.47 4.19 -8.73
N ILE A 46 7.50 3.28 -8.87
CA ILE A 46 6.77 2.77 -7.70
C ILE A 46 7.67 1.88 -6.83
N ARG A 47 8.60 1.14 -7.44
CA ARG A 47 9.60 0.36 -6.71
C ARG A 47 10.52 1.22 -5.84
N SER A 48 10.64 2.53 -6.08
CA SER A 48 11.40 3.42 -5.20
C SER A 48 10.64 3.83 -3.92
N ALA A 49 9.38 3.40 -3.74
CA ALA A 49 8.56 3.76 -2.58
C ALA A 49 9.05 3.14 -1.25
N GLY A 50 9.94 2.13 -1.31
CA GLY A 50 10.43 1.44 -0.11
C GLY A 50 9.40 0.51 0.54
N VAL A 51 8.29 0.23 -0.14
CA VAL A 51 7.22 -0.69 0.30
C VAL A 51 7.06 -1.83 -0.72
N PRO A 52 6.49 -2.99 -0.34
CA PRO A 52 6.23 -4.09 -1.26
C PRO A 52 5.37 -3.65 -2.45
N VAL A 53 5.75 -4.10 -3.66
CA VAL A 53 5.04 -3.81 -4.91
C VAL A 53 4.62 -5.12 -5.56
N PHE A 54 3.33 -5.27 -5.86
CA PHE A 54 2.74 -6.41 -6.56
C PHE A 54 2.17 -5.96 -7.91
N LEU A 55 2.17 -6.83 -8.91
CA LEU A 55 1.65 -6.48 -10.24
C LEU A 55 0.12 -6.55 -10.32
N SER A 56 -0.50 -7.27 -9.39
CA SER A 56 -1.94 -7.40 -9.27
C SER A 56 -2.37 -7.80 -7.85
N LEU A 57 -3.66 -7.65 -7.55
CA LEU A 57 -4.25 -8.18 -6.32
C LEU A 57 -4.13 -9.70 -6.23
N LEU A 58 -4.15 -10.40 -7.37
CA LEU A 58 -3.95 -11.85 -7.41
C LEU A 58 -2.53 -12.24 -6.96
N ASP A 59 -1.51 -11.51 -7.41
CA ASP A 59 -0.12 -11.76 -7.01
C ASP A 59 0.11 -11.50 -5.52
N PHE A 60 -0.62 -10.54 -4.95
CA PHE A 60 -0.62 -10.28 -3.52
C PHE A 60 -1.30 -11.43 -2.76
N VAL A 61 -2.51 -11.82 -3.14
CA VAL A 61 -3.27 -12.89 -2.47
C VAL A 61 -2.56 -14.24 -2.53
N ALA A 62 -1.74 -14.50 -3.54
CA ALA A 62 -0.93 -15.71 -3.62
C ALA A 62 0.23 -15.77 -2.60
N GLN A 63 0.53 -14.68 -1.88
CA GLN A 63 1.68 -14.54 -0.97
C GLN A 63 1.29 -14.37 0.51
N ILE A 64 0.00 -14.41 0.82
CA ILE A 64 -0.58 -14.40 2.18
C ILE A 64 -1.19 -15.76 2.52
#